data_AF-D5ASF2-F1
#
_entry.id   AF-D5ASF2-F1
#
_cell.length_a   1.000
_cell.length_b   1.000
_cell.length_c   1.000
_cell.angle_alpha   90.00
_cell.angle_beta   90.00
_cell.angle_gamma   90.00
#
_symmetry.space_group_name_H-M   'P 1'
#
loop_
_entity.id
_entity.type
_entity.pdbx_description
1 polymer ?
#
loop_
_entity_poly.entity_id
_entity_poly.type
_entity_poly.pdbx_seq_one_letter_code
_entity_poly.pdbx_strand_id
1 'polypeptide(L)'
;MQMNHLAFARSPSLRVSLKRGLARQALSEAGAVPIDMARLIALASDFRPNRKALDRLGGRIGRLPGVVRVRLCPDPLRLVVVTRAPHGVVTCHAGVEQFREESLLYVRMEVGIEAGRVMFGFTALSYCLHAIERLVERTDLPLHQPLLPVLDAEACAGFADLMAGRELTEAEATFLPAQAEGVWVVSSDWMAFDTDWGLTCLEPRGIPMHSIRTFLAPEQMRPTLWLRWRDNPTCRMAQG
;
A
#
# COMPACT_ATOMS: atom_id res chain seq x y z
N MET A 1 -10.79 -29.14 26.19
CA MET A 1 -9.81 -28.08 26.46
C MET A 1 -10.06 -26.97 25.43
N GLN A 2 -10.84 -25.94 25.79
CA GLN A 2 -11.10 -24.80 24.91
C GLN A 2 -9.89 -23.86 24.96
N MET A 3 -9.10 -23.82 23.87
CA MET A 3 -8.10 -22.77 23.71
C MET A 3 -8.81 -21.43 23.62
N ASN A 4 -8.48 -20.51 24.52
CA ASN A 4 -8.94 -19.13 24.45
C ASN A 4 -8.47 -18.51 23.12
N HIS A 5 -9.38 -18.01 22.30
CA HIS A 5 -9.08 -17.46 20.97
C HIS A 5 -8.00 -16.36 20.99
N LEU A 6 -7.91 -15.60 22.10
CA LEU A 6 -6.86 -14.59 22.31
C LEU A 6 -5.47 -15.21 22.53
N ALA A 7 -5.39 -16.35 23.23
CA ALA A 7 -4.14 -17.09 23.41
C ALA A 7 -3.70 -17.78 22.11
N PHE A 8 -4.65 -18.20 21.28
CA PHE A 8 -4.38 -18.77 19.95
C PHE A 8 -3.71 -17.74 19.03
N ALA A 9 -4.28 -16.53 18.92
CA ALA A 9 -3.73 -15.48 18.06
C ALA A 9 -2.33 -15.02 18.50
N ARG A 10 -1.99 -15.07 19.79
CA ARG A 10 -0.70 -14.59 20.30
C ARG A 10 0.44 -15.63 20.27
N SER A 11 0.18 -16.86 19.84
CA SER A 11 1.21 -17.91 19.84
C SER A 11 2.29 -17.68 18.78
N PRO A 12 3.57 -17.51 19.16
CA PRO A 12 4.66 -17.28 18.20
C PRO A 12 4.87 -18.44 17.23
N SER A 13 4.74 -19.68 17.69
CA SER A 13 4.93 -20.88 16.85
C SER A 13 3.84 -21.01 15.78
N LEU A 14 2.60 -20.66 16.12
CA LEU A 14 1.50 -20.63 15.15
C LEU A 14 1.72 -19.56 14.08
N ARG A 15 2.16 -18.35 14.47
CA ARG A 15 2.47 -17.27 13.52
C ARG A 15 3.56 -17.67 12.53
N VAL A 16 4.66 -18.25 13.02
CA VAL A 16 5.75 -18.75 12.17
C VAL A 16 5.25 -19.79 11.18
N SER A 17 4.34 -20.67 11.62
CA SER A 17 3.79 -21.74 10.79
C SER A 17 2.78 -21.23 9.75
N LEU A 18 1.96 -20.23 10.10
CA LEU A 18 0.83 -19.77 9.29
C LEU A 18 1.16 -18.59 8.37
N LYS A 19 2.20 -17.79 8.67
CA LYS A 19 2.52 -16.55 7.92
C LYS A 19 2.58 -16.75 6.41
N ARG A 20 3.19 -17.84 5.94
CA ARG A 20 3.33 -18.16 4.51
C ARG A 20 1.99 -18.41 3.85
N GLY A 21 1.13 -19.19 4.51
CA GLY A 21 -0.21 -19.53 4.02
C GLY A 21 -1.09 -18.29 3.94
N LEU A 22 -1.10 -17.48 5.01
CA LEU A 22 -1.87 -16.25 5.08
C LEU A 22 -1.41 -15.21 4.06
N ALA A 23 -0.09 -15.04 3.89
CA ALA A 23 0.46 -14.11 2.91
C ALA A 23 0.12 -14.51 1.47
N ARG A 24 0.25 -15.79 1.12
CA ARG A 24 -0.14 -16.30 -0.20
C ARG A 24 -1.65 -16.22 -0.44
N GLN A 25 -2.45 -16.49 0.59
CA GLN A 25 -3.89 -16.33 0.51
C GLN A 25 -4.27 -14.88 0.19
N ALA A 26 -3.64 -13.90 0.84
CA ALA A 26 -3.89 -12.49 0.55
C ALA A 26 -3.54 -12.10 -0.90
N LEU A 27 -2.41 -12.59 -1.43
CA LEU A 27 -2.05 -12.38 -2.83
C LEU A 27 -3.03 -13.04 -3.80
N SER A 28 -3.44 -14.27 -3.51
CA SER A 28 -4.42 -15.00 -4.32
C SER A 28 -5.79 -14.30 -4.32
N GLU A 29 -6.23 -13.81 -3.17
CA GLU A 29 -7.48 -13.06 -3.03
C GLU A 29 -7.42 -11.73 -3.80
N ALA A 30 -6.29 -11.03 -3.73
CA ALA A 30 -6.07 -9.81 -4.49
C ALA A 30 -6.08 -10.04 -6.01
N GLY A 31 -5.61 -11.21 -6.47
CA GLY A 31 -5.58 -11.58 -7.89
C GLY A 31 -6.87 -12.14 -8.47
N ALA A 32 -7.83 -12.53 -7.62
CA ALA A 32 -9.07 -13.16 -8.08
C ALA A 32 -9.91 -12.24 -8.99
N VAL A 33 -9.87 -10.93 -8.76
CA VAL A 33 -10.54 -9.94 -9.62
C VAL A 33 -9.62 -8.73 -9.81
N PRO A 34 -8.84 -8.66 -10.90
CA PRO A 34 -7.91 -7.58 -11.13
C PRO A 34 -8.63 -6.24 -11.38
N ILE A 35 -7.98 -5.14 -11.00
CA ILE A 35 -8.42 -3.80 -11.36
C ILE A 35 -8.28 -3.58 -12.88
N ASP A 36 -9.34 -3.10 -13.50
CA ASP A 36 -9.30 -2.59 -14.88
C ASP A 36 -8.93 -1.09 -14.82
N MET A 37 -7.62 -0.81 -14.94
CA MET A 37 -7.07 0.54 -14.86
C MET A 37 -7.56 1.43 -16.01
N ALA A 38 -7.70 0.90 -17.23
CA ALA A 38 -8.22 1.64 -18.37
C ALA A 38 -9.65 2.11 -18.12
N ARG A 39 -10.53 1.22 -17.62
CA ARG A 39 -11.89 1.60 -17.23
C ARG A 39 -11.92 2.59 -16.08
N LEU A 40 -11.06 2.44 -15.08
CA LEU A 40 -10.94 3.39 -13.98
C LEU A 40 -10.57 4.80 -14.50
N ILE A 41 -9.57 4.90 -15.36
CA ILE A 41 -9.09 6.16 -15.94
C ILE A 41 -10.16 6.78 -16.85
N ALA A 42 -10.85 5.97 -17.65
CA ALA A 42 -11.96 6.43 -18.49
C ALA A 42 -13.07 7.05 -17.64
N LEU A 43 -13.47 6.40 -16.53
CA LEU A 43 -14.43 6.98 -15.58
C LEU A 43 -13.91 8.26 -14.92
N ALA A 44 -12.64 8.26 -14.50
CA ALA A 44 -12.03 9.40 -13.84
C ALA A 44 -11.86 10.63 -14.77
N SER A 45 -11.78 10.42 -16.08
CA SER A 45 -11.74 11.49 -17.09
C SER A 45 -13.03 12.33 -17.12
N ASP A 46 -14.15 11.80 -16.60
CA ASP A 46 -15.39 12.55 -16.39
C ASP A 46 -15.32 13.50 -15.18
N PHE A 47 -14.15 13.68 -14.55
CA PHE A 47 -13.97 14.59 -13.42
C PHE A 47 -14.47 16.00 -13.78
N ARG A 48 -15.33 16.54 -12.90
CA ARG A 48 -15.82 17.92 -12.95
C ARG A 48 -15.73 18.49 -11.54
N PRO A 49 -15.39 19.78 -11.35
CA PRO A 49 -15.19 20.38 -10.04
C PRO A 49 -16.54 20.72 -9.38
N ASN A 50 -17.42 19.73 -9.28
CA ASN A 50 -18.75 19.82 -8.70
C ASN A 50 -18.91 18.69 -7.67
N ARG A 51 -19.06 19.05 -6.40
CA ARG A 51 -19.09 18.09 -5.28
C ARG A 51 -20.10 16.95 -5.48
N LYS A 52 -21.34 17.27 -5.89
CA LYS A 52 -22.39 16.25 -6.11
C LYS A 52 -22.06 15.31 -7.28
N ALA A 53 -21.45 15.84 -8.34
CA ALA A 53 -20.96 15.02 -9.44
C ALA A 53 -19.80 14.11 -9.00
N LEU A 54 -18.89 14.63 -8.17
CA LEU A 54 -17.75 13.89 -7.62
C LEU A 54 -18.18 12.81 -6.63
N ASP A 55 -19.19 13.04 -5.80
CA ASP A 55 -19.74 12.01 -4.91
C ASP A 55 -20.30 10.83 -5.72
N ARG A 56 -21.02 11.12 -6.82
CA ARG A 56 -21.53 10.08 -7.75
C ARG A 56 -20.41 9.36 -8.47
N LEU A 57 -19.41 10.10 -8.96
CA LEU A 57 -18.24 9.53 -9.62
C LEU A 57 -17.46 8.63 -8.65
N GLY A 58 -17.22 9.09 -7.43
CA GLY A 58 -16.56 8.32 -6.39
C GLY A 58 -17.33 7.06 -6.01
N GLY A 59 -18.66 7.13 -5.93
CA GLY A 59 -19.51 5.95 -5.73
C GLY A 59 -19.48 4.94 -6.88
N ARG A 60 -19.32 5.39 -8.13
CA ARG A 60 -19.11 4.50 -9.29
C ARG A 60 -17.74 3.85 -9.25
N ILE A 61 -16.69 4.63 -9.01
CA ILE A 61 -15.31 4.15 -8.94
C ILE A 61 -15.13 3.18 -7.76
N GLY A 62 -15.68 3.49 -6.58
CA GLY A 62 -15.57 2.64 -5.40
C GLY A 62 -16.24 1.28 -5.51
N ARG A 63 -17.05 1.04 -6.55
CA ARG A 63 -17.65 -0.27 -6.86
C ARG A 63 -16.83 -1.08 -7.86
N LEU A 64 -15.77 -0.52 -8.43
CA LEU A 64 -14.89 -1.27 -9.31
C LEU A 64 -14.08 -2.29 -8.50
N PRO A 65 -13.93 -3.53 -9.00
CA PRO A 65 -13.03 -4.50 -8.40
C PRO A 65 -11.61 -3.97 -8.27
N GLY A 66 -10.92 -4.33 -7.19
CA GLY A 66 -9.56 -3.88 -6.91
C GLY A 66 -9.46 -2.43 -6.42
N VAL A 67 -10.54 -1.65 -6.37
CA VAL A 67 -10.55 -0.35 -5.69
C VAL A 67 -10.63 -0.56 -4.19
N VAL A 68 -9.64 -0.05 -3.47
CA VAL A 68 -9.48 -0.17 -2.02
C VAL A 68 -10.12 1.01 -1.30
N ARG A 69 -9.91 2.22 -1.83
CA ARG A 69 -10.38 3.46 -1.20
C ARG A 69 -10.64 4.52 -2.25
N VAL A 70 -11.71 5.29 -2.02
CA VAL A 70 -11.98 6.54 -2.75
C VAL A 70 -12.17 7.64 -1.73
N ARG A 71 -11.51 8.77 -1.93
CA ARG A 71 -11.59 9.93 -1.05
C ARG A 71 -11.69 11.21 -1.86
N LEU A 72 -12.64 12.06 -1.49
CA LEU A 72 -12.72 13.43 -1.98
C LEU A 72 -11.87 14.33 -1.06
N CYS A 73 -10.92 15.07 -1.65
CA CYS A 73 -10.15 16.10 -0.98
C CYS A 73 -10.68 17.46 -1.43
N PRO A 74 -11.11 18.36 -0.52
CA PRO A 74 -11.76 19.61 -0.91
C PRO A 74 -10.80 20.74 -1.29
N ASP A 75 -9.54 20.70 -0.84
CA ASP A 75 -8.57 21.80 -1.02
C ASP A 75 -7.16 21.28 -1.32
N PRO A 76 -6.68 21.42 -2.58
CA PRO A 76 -7.49 21.69 -3.77
C PRO A 76 -8.48 20.54 -4.04
N LEU A 77 -9.56 20.82 -4.78
CA LEU A 77 -10.60 19.83 -5.07
C LEU A 77 -10.06 18.69 -5.94
N ARG A 78 -9.88 17.51 -5.34
CA ARG A 78 -9.27 16.33 -5.96
C ARG A 78 -9.97 15.05 -5.55
N LEU A 79 -10.02 14.08 -6.45
CA LEU A 79 -10.45 12.72 -6.16
C LEU A 79 -9.23 11.82 -6.02
N VAL A 80 -9.06 11.19 -4.87
CA VAL A 80 -7.98 10.23 -4.62
C VAL A 80 -8.56 8.83 -4.62
N VAL A 81 -7.98 7.94 -5.42
CA VAL A 81 -8.38 6.54 -5.56
C VAL A 81 -7.16 5.69 -5.25
N VAL A 82 -7.32 4.69 -4.38
CA VAL A 82 -6.31 3.65 -4.14
C VAL A 82 -6.82 2.35 -4.75
N THR A 83 -6.02 1.74 -5.59
CA THR A 83 -6.28 0.41 -6.17
C THR A 83 -5.28 -0.60 -5.65
N ARG A 84 -5.58 -1.88 -5.83
CA ARG A 84 -4.63 -2.99 -5.66
C ARG A 84 -4.62 -3.92 -6.85
N ALA A 85 -3.48 -4.54 -7.10
CA ALA A 85 -3.32 -5.70 -7.95
C ALA A 85 -2.14 -6.54 -7.46
N PRO A 86 -2.15 -7.87 -7.63
CA PRO A 86 -0.91 -8.61 -7.57
C PRO A 86 0.00 -8.19 -8.74
N HIS A 87 1.29 -8.11 -8.48
CA HIS A 87 2.29 -7.74 -9.47
C HIS A 87 3.53 -8.61 -9.29
N GLY A 88 4.04 -9.16 -10.39
CA GLY A 88 5.33 -9.81 -10.39
C GLY A 88 6.43 -8.77 -10.53
N VAL A 89 7.25 -8.61 -9.50
CA VAL A 89 8.44 -7.76 -9.55
C VAL A 89 9.59 -8.62 -10.06
N VAL A 90 10.19 -8.20 -11.17
CA VAL A 90 11.41 -8.81 -11.70
C VAL A 90 12.59 -7.89 -11.39
N THR A 91 13.55 -8.40 -10.62
CA THR A 91 14.80 -7.70 -10.33
C THR A 91 15.82 -8.09 -11.39
N CYS A 92 16.31 -7.10 -12.13
CA CYS A 92 17.36 -7.29 -13.12
C CYS A 92 18.68 -6.68 -12.64
N HIS A 93 19.80 -7.34 -12.90
CA HIS A 93 21.14 -6.77 -12.74
C HIS A 93 21.86 -6.85 -14.09
N ALA A 94 22.37 -5.71 -14.57
CA ALA A 94 22.99 -5.59 -15.90
C ALA A 94 22.12 -6.14 -17.05
N GLY A 95 20.80 -5.92 -16.99
CA GLY A 95 19.85 -6.38 -17.99
C GLY A 95 19.48 -7.87 -17.93
N VAL A 96 20.04 -8.61 -16.96
CA VAL A 96 19.73 -10.03 -16.72
C VAL A 96 18.76 -10.16 -15.56
N GLU A 97 17.65 -10.85 -15.76
CA GLU A 97 16.71 -11.22 -14.69
C GLU A 97 17.44 -12.10 -13.65
N GLN A 98 17.51 -11.61 -12.42
CA GLN A 98 18.14 -12.29 -11.29
C GLN A 98 17.11 -12.97 -10.39
N PHE A 99 15.95 -12.34 -10.24
CA PHE A 99 14.97 -12.76 -9.25
C PHE A 99 13.58 -12.26 -9.61
N ARG A 100 12.57 -13.11 -9.40
CA ARG A 100 11.16 -12.76 -9.55
C ARG A 100 10.42 -12.99 -8.24
N GLU A 101 9.68 -11.98 -7.80
CA GLU A 101 8.89 -12.03 -6.58
C GLU A 101 7.46 -11.58 -6.86
N GLU A 102 6.50 -12.29 -6.26
CA GLU A 102 5.11 -11.81 -6.21
C GLU A 102 4.98 -10.77 -5.11
N SER A 103 4.43 -9.62 -5.49
CA SER A 103 4.17 -8.50 -4.59
C SER A 103 2.72 -8.07 -4.71
N LEU A 104 2.20 -7.48 -3.64
CA LEU A 104 0.93 -6.78 -3.67
C LEU A 104 1.19 -5.31 -4.00
N LEU A 105 0.81 -4.89 -5.20
CA LEU A 105 0.98 -3.52 -5.67
C LEU A 105 -0.28 -2.73 -5.34
N TYR A 106 -0.09 -1.58 -4.72
CA TYR A 106 -1.10 -0.57 -4.54
C TYR A 106 -0.74 0.65 -5.36
N VAL A 107 -1.72 1.21 -6.08
CA VAL A 107 -1.55 2.46 -6.83
C VAL A 107 -2.50 3.50 -6.29
N ARG A 108 -1.94 4.62 -5.83
CA ARG A 108 -2.67 5.83 -5.52
C ARG A 108 -2.75 6.68 -6.78
N MET A 109 -3.95 6.84 -7.31
CA MET A 109 -4.29 7.76 -8.38
C MET A 109 -4.95 9.00 -7.79
N GLU A 110 -4.45 10.17 -8.16
CA GLU A 110 -5.03 11.47 -7.83
C GLU A 110 -5.55 12.12 -9.09
N VAL A 111 -6.80 12.59 -9.05
CA VAL A 111 -7.49 13.20 -10.20
C VAL A 111 -7.91 14.61 -9.78
N GLY A 112 -7.53 15.60 -10.58
CA GLY A 112 -7.88 16.99 -10.34
C GLY A 112 -7.99 17.77 -11.64
N ILE A 113 -8.25 19.07 -11.54
CA ILE A 113 -8.20 19.99 -12.68
C ILE A 113 -7.05 20.96 -12.48
N GLU A 114 -6.22 21.11 -13.51
CA GLU A 114 -5.17 22.11 -13.59
C GLU A 114 -5.25 22.78 -14.96
N ALA A 115 -5.23 24.12 -14.98
CA ALA A 115 -5.35 24.91 -16.22
C ALA A 115 -6.51 24.47 -17.15
N GLY A 116 -7.65 24.05 -16.56
CA GLY A 116 -8.83 23.60 -17.30
C GLY A 116 -8.77 22.18 -17.88
N ARG A 117 -7.71 21.42 -17.60
CA ARG A 117 -7.53 20.03 -18.03
C ARG A 117 -7.63 19.08 -16.84
N VAL A 118 -8.14 17.87 -17.07
CA VAL A 118 -8.10 16.80 -16.06
C VAL A 118 -6.67 16.27 -15.99
N MET A 119 -6.11 16.28 -14.80
CA MET A 119 -4.76 15.82 -14.52
C MET A 119 -4.79 14.58 -13.64
N PHE A 120 -3.81 13.70 -13.86
CA PHE A 120 -3.62 12.47 -13.11
C PHE A 120 -2.24 12.46 -12.47
N GLY A 121 -2.20 12.24 -11.16
CA GLY A 121 -0.98 11.97 -10.40
C GLY A 121 -0.98 10.53 -9.92
N PHE A 122 0.18 9.89 -9.95
CA PHE A 122 0.32 8.48 -9.53
C PHE A 122 1.46 8.31 -8.53
N THR A 123 1.25 7.41 -7.58
CA THR A 123 2.28 6.92 -6.66
C THR A 123 1.96 5.48 -6.31
N ALA A 124 2.97 4.64 -6.17
CA ALA A 124 2.79 3.22 -5.89
C ALA A 124 3.46 2.79 -4.58
N LEU A 125 2.84 1.81 -3.91
CA LEU A 125 3.43 1.03 -2.84
C LEU A 125 3.41 -0.44 -3.23
N SER A 126 4.53 -1.16 -3.06
CA SER A 126 4.54 -2.62 -3.30
C SER A 126 4.95 -3.36 -2.04
N TYR A 127 4.12 -4.30 -1.58
CA TYR A 127 4.44 -5.18 -0.45
C TYR A 127 4.89 -6.53 -0.99
N CYS A 128 6.17 -6.82 -0.82
CA CYS A 128 6.70 -8.10 -1.23
C CYS A 128 6.22 -9.24 -0.31
N LEU A 129 6.22 -10.49 -0.79
CA LEU A 129 5.74 -11.63 0.00
C LEU A 129 6.47 -11.71 1.36
N HIS A 130 7.79 -11.47 1.36
CA HIS A 130 8.57 -11.46 2.59
C HIS A 130 8.06 -10.42 3.60
N ALA A 131 7.76 -9.20 3.15
CA ALA A 131 7.26 -8.13 4.02
C ALA A 131 5.91 -8.51 4.65
N ILE A 132 5.01 -9.11 3.86
CA ILE A 132 3.70 -9.58 4.34
C ILE A 132 3.88 -10.69 5.38
N GLU A 133 4.78 -11.65 5.14
CA GLU A 133 5.10 -12.69 6.12
C GLU A 133 5.63 -12.12 7.44
N ARG A 134 6.52 -11.11 7.37
CA ARG A 134 7.08 -10.47 8.56
C ARG A 134 6.03 -9.73 9.37
N LEU A 135 5.05 -9.09 8.72
CA LEU A 135 3.92 -8.48 9.41
C LEU A 135 3.16 -9.52 10.23
N VAL A 136 2.78 -10.65 9.63
CA VAL A 136 2.04 -11.71 10.34
C VAL A 136 2.85 -12.31 11.50
N GLU A 137 4.16 -12.50 11.28
CA GLU A 137 5.07 -13.08 12.26
C GLU A 137 5.25 -12.19 13.50
N ARG A 138 5.31 -10.87 13.31
CA ARG A 138 5.85 -9.91 14.31
C ARG A 138 4.82 -8.99 14.92
N THR A 139 3.55 -9.17 14.60
CA THR A 139 2.44 -8.36 15.15
C THR A 139 1.48 -9.24 15.93
N ASP A 140 0.47 -8.65 16.55
CA ASP A 140 -0.60 -9.35 17.25
C ASP A 140 -1.88 -9.53 16.41
N LEU A 141 -1.78 -9.36 15.07
CA LEU A 141 -2.90 -9.48 14.14
C LEU A 141 -3.72 -10.76 14.34
N PRO A 142 -5.06 -10.69 14.30
CA PRO A 142 -5.92 -11.84 14.50
C PRO A 142 -5.80 -12.84 13.34
N LEU A 143 -5.16 -14.00 13.59
CA LEU A 143 -4.87 -15.02 12.58
C LEU A 143 -6.11 -15.69 11.94
N HIS A 144 -7.30 -15.50 12.51
CA HIS A 144 -8.55 -16.04 12.00
C HIS A 144 -9.27 -15.10 11.04
N GLN A 145 -8.79 -13.86 10.89
CA GLN A 145 -9.38 -12.86 10.00
C GLN A 145 -8.61 -12.80 8.68
N PRO A 146 -9.28 -12.42 7.57
CA PRO A 146 -8.60 -12.20 6.30
C PRO A 146 -7.49 -11.15 6.43
N LEU A 147 -6.32 -11.45 5.85
CA LEU A 147 -5.15 -10.57 5.91
C LEU A 147 -5.24 -9.41 4.91
N LEU A 148 -5.92 -9.59 3.78
CA LEU A 148 -5.96 -8.59 2.71
C LEU A 148 -6.53 -7.23 3.16
N PRO A 149 -7.64 -7.14 3.92
CA PRO A 149 -8.12 -5.86 4.46
C PRO A 149 -7.12 -5.16 5.40
N VAL A 150 -6.27 -5.91 6.09
CA VAL A 150 -5.21 -5.34 6.93
C VAL A 150 -4.15 -4.69 6.05
N LEU A 151 -3.70 -5.37 4.99
CA LEU A 151 -2.75 -4.83 4.02
C LEU A 151 -3.30 -3.60 3.30
N ASP A 152 -4.60 -3.60 2.97
CA ASP A 152 -5.29 -2.44 2.39
C ASP A 152 -5.23 -1.22 3.31
N ALA A 153 -5.44 -1.44 4.61
CA ALA A 153 -5.36 -0.39 5.62
C ALA A 153 -3.92 0.12 5.78
N GLU A 154 -2.94 -0.79 5.85
CA GLU A 154 -1.50 -0.47 5.88
C GLU A 154 -1.10 0.38 4.66
N ALA A 155 -1.46 -0.02 3.44
CA ALA A 155 -1.14 0.73 2.23
C ALA A 155 -1.78 2.12 2.22
N CYS A 156 -3.04 2.23 2.63
CA CYS A 156 -3.72 3.52 2.73
C CYS A 156 -3.07 4.47 3.77
N ALA A 157 -2.58 3.92 4.89
CA ALA A 157 -1.82 4.70 5.88
C ALA A 157 -0.43 5.08 5.35
N GLY A 158 0.28 4.14 4.73
CA GLY A 158 1.59 4.38 4.11
C GLY A 158 1.53 5.49 3.07
N PHE A 159 0.51 5.53 2.21
CA PHE A 159 0.29 6.66 1.31
C PHE A 159 0.04 7.97 2.06
N ALA A 160 -0.75 7.96 3.13
CA ALA A 160 -1.01 9.16 3.93
C ALA A 160 0.25 9.67 4.64
N ASP A 161 1.16 8.79 5.04
CA ASP A 161 2.44 9.12 5.65
C ASP A 161 3.44 9.66 4.62
N LEU A 162 3.56 9.00 3.47
CA LEU A 162 4.38 9.46 2.35
C LEU A 162 3.97 10.87 1.89
N MET A 163 2.68 11.10 1.66
CA MET A 163 2.17 12.40 1.20
C MET A 163 2.34 13.51 2.24
N ALA A 164 2.56 13.15 3.50
CA ALA A 164 2.82 14.10 4.58
C ALA A 164 4.31 14.22 4.92
N GLY A 165 5.20 13.54 4.19
CA GLY A 165 6.65 13.55 4.46
C GLY A 165 7.02 12.96 5.82
N ARG A 166 6.27 11.97 6.31
CA ARG A 166 6.48 11.34 7.63
C ARG A 166 7.43 10.15 7.61
N GLU A 167 8.20 10.01 6.53
CA GLU A 167 9.24 9.00 6.44
C GLU A 167 10.39 9.29 7.41
N LEU A 168 10.94 8.22 7.99
CA LEU A 168 12.13 8.29 8.82
C LEU A 168 13.31 7.85 7.97
N THR A 169 14.44 8.56 8.06
CA THR A 169 15.68 8.19 7.36
C THR A 169 16.78 7.90 8.37
N GLU A 170 17.42 6.74 8.28
CA GLU A 170 18.59 6.38 9.08
C GLU A 170 19.57 5.54 8.25
N ALA A 171 20.85 5.93 8.24
CA ALA A 171 21.94 5.18 7.60
C ALA A 171 21.58 4.73 6.17
N GLU A 172 21.10 5.69 5.36
CA GLU A 172 20.67 5.49 3.95
C GLU A 172 19.43 4.61 3.74
N ALA A 173 18.82 4.09 4.81
CA ALA A 173 17.55 3.39 4.76
C ALA A 173 16.37 4.33 5.07
N THR A 174 15.29 4.14 4.31
CA THR A 174 14.01 4.84 4.52
C THR A 174 13.03 3.92 5.22
N PHE A 175 12.30 4.46 6.19
CA PHE A 175 11.30 3.75 6.95
C PHE A 175 9.97 4.52 6.95
N LEU A 176 8.87 3.79 6.86
CA LEU A 176 7.53 4.35 7.02
C LEU A 176 6.88 3.81 8.30
N PRO A 177 6.15 4.63 9.06
CA PRO A 177 5.30 4.11 10.11
C PRO A 177 4.34 3.05 9.56
N ALA A 178 4.15 1.97 10.33
CA ALA A 178 3.09 1.01 10.06
C ALA A 178 1.84 1.35 10.89
N GLN A 179 0.67 0.84 10.51
CA GLN A 179 -0.48 0.88 11.42
C GLN A 179 -0.31 -0.11 12.56
N ALA A 180 0.23 -1.29 12.26
CA ALA A 180 0.74 -2.19 13.28
C ALA A 180 1.88 -1.53 14.07
N GLU A 181 2.11 -2.01 15.29
CA GLU A 181 3.18 -1.48 16.13
C GLU A 181 4.56 -1.80 15.52
N GLY A 182 5.09 -0.85 14.74
CA GLY A 182 6.36 -1.02 14.05
C GLY A 182 6.59 -0.03 12.90
N VAL A 183 7.58 -0.36 12.07
CA VAL A 183 7.89 0.36 10.82
C VAL A 183 8.08 -0.58 9.64
N TRP A 184 7.78 -0.08 8.47
CA TRP A 184 8.13 -0.67 7.19
C TRP A 184 9.50 -0.19 6.72
N VAL A 185 10.33 -1.09 6.22
CA VAL A 185 11.57 -0.74 5.51
C VAL A 185 11.24 -0.56 4.04
N VAL A 186 11.68 0.56 3.46
CA VAL A 186 11.23 1.03 2.16
C VAL A 186 12.42 1.32 1.26
N SER A 187 12.32 0.90 0.00
CA SER A 187 13.21 1.34 -1.08
C SER A 187 12.40 2.08 -2.13
N SER A 188 12.88 3.22 -2.60
CA SER A 188 12.22 3.99 -3.67
C SER A 188 12.78 3.61 -5.05
N ASP A 189 11.89 3.47 -6.02
CA ASP A 189 12.17 3.12 -7.41
C ASP A 189 11.13 3.77 -8.34
N TRP A 190 11.18 3.49 -9.63
CA TRP A 190 10.22 3.94 -10.63
C TRP A 190 9.60 2.75 -11.35
N MET A 191 8.28 2.82 -11.54
CA MET A 191 7.51 1.87 -12.34
C MET A 191 7.14 2.50 -13.67
N ALA A 192 7.23 1.76 -14.77
CA ALA A 192 6.73 2.24 -16.06
C ALA A 192 5.20 2.43 -16.02
N PHE A 193 4.70 3.43 -16.74
CA PHE A 193 3.28 3.47 -17.07
C PHE A 193 2.94 2.33 -18.01
N ASP A 194 1.81 1.67 -17.77
CA ASP A 194 1.29 0.75 -18.77
C ASP A 194 0.69 1.56 -19.94
N THR A 195 1.05 1.15 -21.15
CA THR A 195 0.58 1.78 -22.38
C THR A 195 -0.91 1.57 -22.62
N ASP A 196 -1.49 0.53 -22.03
CA ASP A 196 -2.91 0.19 -22.18
C ASP A 196 -3.85 1.07 -21.33
N TRP A 197 -3.30 1.89 -20.41
CA TRP A 197 -4.07 2.80 -19.57
C TRP A 197 -4.68 3.97 -20.33
N GLY A 198 -4.27 4.21 -21.59
CA GLY A 198 -4.82 5.27 -22.43
C GLY A 198 -4.43 6.69 -22.02
N LEU A 199 -3.34 6.84 -21.26
CA LEU A 199 -2.82 8.14 -20.82
C LEU A 199 -1.64 8.59 -21.68
N THR A 200 -1.56 9.90 -21.95
CA THR A 200 -0.35 10.53 -22.48
C THR A 200 0.43 11.12 -21.31
N CYS A 201 1.61 10.57 -21.03
CA CYS A 201 2.42 11.04 -19.92
C CYS A 201 3.23 12.27 -20.32
N LEU A 202 3.14 13.34 -19.51
CA LEU A 202 3.93 14.56 -19.71
C LEU A 202 5.39 14.39 -19.24
N GLU A 203 5.63 13.48 -18.30
CA GLU A 203 6.95 13.20 -17.75
C GLU A 203 7.39 11.76 -18.05
N PRO A 204 8.56 11.54 -18.69
CA PRO A 204 8.99 10.20 -19.09
C PRO A 204 9.47 9.32 -17.91
N ARG A 205 9.50 9.86 -16.67
CA ARG A 205 10.12 9.18 -15.52
C ARG A 205 9.29 8.01 -14.96
N GLY A 206 8.01 7.90 -15.31
CA GLY A 206 7.13 6.83 -14.84
C GLY A 206 6.40 7.18 -13.53
N ILE A 207 5.97 6.16 -12.82
CA ILE A 207 5.24 6.25 -11.55
C ILE A 207 6.24 6.04 -10.42
N PRO A 208 6.41 6.98 -9.47
CA PRO A 208 7.24 6.75 -8.30
C PRO A 208 6.67 5.59 -7.49
N MET A 209 7.51 4.61 -7.19
CA MET A 209 7.15 3.38 -6.48
C MET A 209 8.00 3.25 -5.22
N HIS A 210 7.34 2.94 -4.10
CA HIS A 210 8.02 2.64 -2.85
C HIS A 210 7.80 1.17 -2.50
N SER A 211 8.87 0.38 -2.63
CA SER A 211 8.84 -1.05 -2.35
C SER A 211 9.11 -1.32 -0.87
N ILE A 212 8.11 -1.86 -0.20
CA ILE A 212 8.14 -2.32 1.17
C ILE A 212 8.84 -3.69 1.22
N ARG A 213 10.01 -3.73 1.86
CA ARG A 213 10.91 -4.90 1.84
C ARG A 213 10.79 -5.78 3.08
N THR A 214 10.50 -5.20 4.24
CA THR A 214 10.30 -5.93 5.48
C THR A 214 9.55 -5.08 6.50
N PHE A 215 8.96 -5.72 7.50
CA PHE A 215 8.39 -5.09 8.69
C PHE A 215 9.34 -5.23 9.87
N LEU A 216 9.54 -4.18 10.68
CA LEU A 216 10.27 -4.22 11.95
C LEU A 216 9.33 -3.87 13.09
N ALA A 217 9.12 -4.80 14.01
CA ALA A 217 8.53 -4.55 15.33
C ALA A 217 9.56 -3.85 16.25
N PRO A 218 9.12 -3.25 17.38
CA PRO A 218 9.97 -2.43 18.24
C PRO A 218 11.27 -3.11 18.65
N GLU A 219 11.23 -4.40 18.97
CA GLU A 219 12.38 -5.19 19.41
C GLU A 219 13.43 -5.47 18.32
N GLN A 220 13.08 -5.24 17.04
CA GLN A 220 14.00 -5.40 15.91
C GLN A 220 14.58 -4.06 15.42
N MET A 221 14.11 -2.93 15.97
CA MET A 221 14.62 -1.62 15.61
C MET A 221 15.96 -1.34 16.29
N ARG A 222 16.82 -0.57 15.62
CA ARG A 222 17.97 0.04 16.28
C ARG A 222 17.48 1.06 17.31
N PRO A 223 18.19 1.27 18.44
CA PRO A 223 17.76 2.22 19.47
C PRO A 223 17.48 3.63 18.94
N THR A 224 18.28 4.11 17.98
CA THR A 224 18.11 5.41 17.32
C THR A 224 16.82 5.50 16.52
N LEU A 225 16.51 4.46 15.73
CA LEU A 225 15.28 4.36 14.97
C LEU A 225 14.07 4.27 15.89
N TRP A 226 14.17 3.44 16.95
CA TRP A 226 13.11 3.27 17.93
C TRP A 226 12.73 4.58 18.63
N LEU A 227 13.73 5.37 19.06
CA LEU A 227 13.49 6.69 19.68
C LEU A 227 12.77 7.63 18.72
N ARG A 228 13.24 7.74 17.47
CA ARG A 228 12.60 8.57 16.44
C ARG A 228 11.18 8.12 16.11
N TRP A 229 10.95 6.82 16.04
CA TRP A 229 9.64 6.23 15.81
C TRP A 229 8.70 6.52 16.99
N ARG A 230 9.16 6.35 18.23
CA ARG A 230 8.35 6.62 19.42
C ARG A 230 8.00 8.10 19.60
N ASP A 231 8.94 8.99 19.27
CA ASP A 231 8.73 10.44 19.35
C ASP A 231 7.93 10.97 18.16
N ASN A 232 7.66 10.13 17.15
CA ASN A 232 6.83 10.51 16.03
C ASN A 232 5.35 10.60 16.49
N PRO A 233 4.72 11.78 16.43
CA PRO A 233 3.36 11.98 16.93
C PRO A 233 2.29 11.18 16.18
N THR A 234 2.63 10.54 15.05
CA THR A 234 1.73 9.66 14.31
C THR A 234 1.90 8.18 14.62
N CYS A 235 2.93 7.80 15.37
CA CYS A 235 3.12 6.43 15.84
C CYS A 235 2.19 6.18 17.02
N ARG A 236 1.07 5.50 16.74
CA ARG A 236 0.11 5.11 17.78
C ARG A 236 0.60 3.82 18.42
N MET A 237 1.08 3.88 19.66
CA MET A 237 1.18 2.66 20.46
C MET A 237 -0.23 2.11 20.63
N ALA A 238 -0.45 0.82 20.38
CA ALA A 238 -1.72 0.18 20.70
C ALA A 238 -1.96 0.40 22.21
N GLN A 239 -3.04 1.12 22.56
CA GLN A 239 -3.43 1.21 23.96
C GLN A 239 -3.90 -0.20 24.36
N GLY A 240 -3.11 -0.83 25.23
CA GLY A 240 -3.35 -2.17 25.76
C GLY A 240 -4.56 -2.26 26.69
#